data_AF-A0AAI8LJX4-F1
#
_entry.id   AF-A0AAI8LJX4-F1
#
_cell.length_a   1.000
_cell.length_b   1.000
_cell.length_c   1.000
_cell.angle_alpha   90.00
_cell.angle_beta   90.00
_cell.angle_gamma   90.00
#
_symmetry.space_group_name_H-M   'P 1'
#
loop_
_entity.id
_entity.type
_entity.pdbx_description
1 polymer ?
#
loop_
_entity_poly.entity_id
_entity_poly.type
_entity_poly.pdbx_seq_one_letter_code
_entity_poly.pdbx_strand_id
1 'polypeptide(L)'
;MSLLHPNAPQNVTGVLNADGSVSLSWDAVPKAKSYIPHYTDANQTDPHDANKMGYTETNSWTLSAADMPHLEAGDEIRFYIQTYNEVGQGANDIEKARYLHDGEFLGSAWSRPVVLIKK
;
A
#
# COMPACT_ATOMS: atom_id res chain seq x y z
N MET A 1 15.54 -19.10 -14.58
CA MET A 1 14.28 -18.42 -14.95
C MET A 1 14.32 -17.02 -14.37
N SER A 2 14.18 -15.98 -15.19
CA SER A 2 14.01 -14.62 -14.69
C SER A 2 12.53 -14.43 -14.34
N LEU A 3 12.23 -13.97 -13.12
CA LEU A 3 10.89 -13.54 -12.75
C LEU A 3 10.48 -12.36 -13.64
N LEU A 4 9.28 -12.43 -14.23
CA LEU A 4 8.70 -11.38 -15.07
C LEU A 4 8.22 -10.16 -14.23
N HIS A 5 7.96 -10.37 -12.94
CA HIS A 5 7.52 -9.35 -11.97
C HIS A 5 8.16 -9.63 -10.60
N PRO A 6 8.25 -8.67 -9.67
CA PRO A 6 8.78 -8.93 -8.33
C PRO A 6 7.89 -9.87 -7.51
N ASN A 7 8.43 -10.38 -6.41
CA ASN A 7 7.66 -11.11 -5.40
C ASN A 7 6.78 -10.15 -4.60
N ALA A 8 5.67 -10.66 -4.06
CA ALA A 8 4.82 -9.88 -3.15
C ALA A 8 5.55 -9.57 -1.84
N PRO A 9 5.37 -8.37 -1.25
CA PRO A 9 5.87 -8.02 0.07
C PRO A 9 5.45 -9.05 1.13
N GLN A 10 6.38 -9.37 2.02
CA GLN A 10 6.16 -10.28 3.14
C GLN A 10 6.37 -9.54 4.46
N ASN A 11 5.85 -10.14 5.54
CA ASN A 11 5.97 -9.60 6.91
C ASN A 11 5.51 -8.14 7.01
N VAL A 12 4.44 -7.80 6.28
CA VAL A 12 3.85 -6.47 6.32
C VAL A 12 3.21 -6.25 7.68
N THR A 13 3.61 -5.18 8.35
CA THR A 13 3.06 -4.74 9.63
C THR A 13 2.60 -3.31 9.53
N GLY A 14 1.64 -2.93 10.38
CA GLY A 14 1.14 -1.57 10.43
C GLY A 14 0.73 -1.14 11.82
N VAL A 15 0.73 0.16 12.06
CA VAL A 15 0.28 0.79 13.30
C VAL A 15 -0.61 1.98 12.95
N LEU A 16 -1.77 2.08 13.61
CA LEU A 16 -2.56 3.31 13.66
C LEU A 16 -2.03 4.16 14.81
N ASN A 17 -1.46 5.31 14.47
CA ASN A 17 -0.79 6.21 15.40
C ASN A 17 -1.81 7.06 16.19
N ALA A 18 -1.36 7.63 17.31
CA ALA A 18 -2.22 8.45 18.18
C ALA A 18 -2.72 9.73 17.51
N ASP A 19 -1.97 10.25 16.53
CA ASP A 19 -2.34 11.41 15.72
C ASP A 19 -3.33 11.07 14.58
N GLY A 20 -3.71 9.80 14.44
CA GLY A 20 -4.60 9.31 13.40
C GLY A 20 -3.91 8.89 12.11
N SER A 21 -2.59 9.08 11.96
CA SER A 21 -1.83 8.58 10.81
C SER A 21 -1.64 7.06 10.88
N VAL A 22 -1.26 6.44 9.77
CA VAL A 22 -0.87 5.03 9.71
C VAL A 22 0.57 4.92 9.26
N SER A 23 1.36 4.06 9.92
CA SER A 23 2.71 3.69 9.48
C SER A 23 2.75 2.20 9.15
N LEU A 24 3.25 1.87 7.96
CA LEU A 24 3.41 0.51 7.45
C LEU A 24 4.90 0.22 7.19
N SER A 25 5.30 -1.02 7.42
CA SER A 25 6.64 -1.53 7.09
C SER A 25 6.59 -2.98 6.66
N TRP A 26 7.53 -3.39 5.82
CA TRP A 26 7.64 -4.77 5.33
C TRP A 26 9.10 -5.12 5.02
N ASP A 27 9.35 -6.39 4.73
CA ASP A 27 10.68 -6.85 4.32
C ASP A 27 11.04 -6.30 2.94
N ALA A 28 12.29 -5.86 2.77
CA ALA A 28 12.77 -5.41 1.47
C ALA A 28 12.67 -6.52 0.42
N VAL A 29 11.98 -6.24 -0.68
CA VAL A 29 11.83 -7.20 -1.78
C VAL A 29 13.02 -7.07 -2.74
N PRO A 30 13.75 -8.16 -3.04
CA PRO A 30 14.88 -8.10 -3.97
C PRO A 30 14.47 -7.54 -5.34
N LYS A 31 15.27 -6.60 -5.86
CA LYS A 31 15.06 -5.89 -7.14
C LYS A 31 13.87 -4.93 -7.20
N ALA A 32 13.13 -4.78 -6.10
CA ALA A 32 12.10 -3.74 -6.02
C ALA A 32 12.73 -2.36 -6.18
N LYS A 33 12.06 -1.52 -6.97
CA LYS A 33 12.38 -0.08 -7.07
C LYS A 33 11.31 0.77 -6.40
N SER A 34 10.08 0.29 -6.32
CA SER A 34 8.99 0.99 -5.66
C SER A 34 7.89 0.05 -5.18
N TYR A 35 6.97 0.59 -4.38
CA TYR A 35 5.82 -0.09 -3.84
C TYR A 35 4.58 0.82 -3.92
N ILE A 36 3.43 0.19 -4.13
CA ILE A 36 2.10 0.83 -4.06
C ILE A 36 1.36 0.21 -2.88
N PRO A 37 1.13 0.97 -1.80
CA PRO A 37 0.14 0.66 -0.78
C PRO A 37 -1.27 0.89 -1.33
N HIS A 38 -2.14 -0.10 -1.22
CA HIS A 38 -3.57 -0.03 -1.51
C HIS A 38 -4.36 -0.09 -0.21
N TYR A 39 -5.43 0.68 -0.10
CA TYR A 39 -6.27 0.67 1.10
C TYR A 39 -7.74 0.96 0.83
N THR A 40 -8.58 0.46 1.73
CA THR A 40 -10.04 0.52 1.65
C THR A 40 -10.60 1.74 2.42
N ASP A 41 -11.90 2.01 2.28
CA ASP A 41 -12.66 2.73 3.32
C ASP A 41 -12.90 1.85 4.56
N ALA A 42 -13.54 2.45 5.57
CA ALA A 42 -13.96 1.79 6.80
C ALA A 42 -14.80 0.52 6.54
N ASN A 43 -14.49 -0.56 7.25
CA ASN A 43 -15.22 -1.84 7.29
C ASN A 43 -15.39 -2.56 5.94
N GLN A 44 -14.66 -2.14 4.90
CA GLN A 44 -14.63 -2.82 3.61
C GLN A 44 -13.69 -4.03 3.67
N THR A 45 -14.23 -5.20 3.36
CA THR A 45 -13.52 -6.48 3.49
C THR A 45 -13.10 -7.11 2.18
N ASP A 46 -13.69 -6.70 1.07
CA ASP A 46 -13.30 -7.18 -0.25
C ASP A 46 -11.98 -6.48 -0.68
N PRO A 47 -10.92 -7.22 -1.05
CA PRO A 47 -9.71 -6.62 -1.60
C PRO A 47 -9.97 -5.72 -2.83
N HIS A 48 -11.02 -5.98 -3.60
CA HIS A 48 -11.40 -5.16 -4.75
C HIS A 48 -11.87 -3.75 -4.39
N ASP A 49 -12.23 -3.51 -3.11
CA ASP A 49 -12.59 -2.19 -2.60
C ASP A 49 -11.36 -1.33 -2.26
N ALA A 50 -10.14 -1.89 -2.29
CA ALA A 50 -8.90 -1.18 -1.95
C ALA A 50 -8.42 -0.28 -3.11
N ASN A 51 -9.25 0.70 -3.44
CA ASN A 51 -9.08 1.58 -4.60
C ASN A 51 -8.25 2.84 -4.32
N LYS A 52 -7.89 3.10 -3.06
CA LYS A 52 -7.01 4.21 -2.68
C LYS A 52 -5.57 3.73 -2.73
N MET A 53 -4.67 4.60 -3.18
CA MET A 53 -3.28 4.24 -3.43
C MET A 53 -2.32 5.24 -2.78
N GLY A 54 -1.17 4.74 -2.34
CA GLY A 54 0.01 5.54 -2.02
C GLY A 54 1.19 5.16 -2.92
N TYR A 55 2.35 5.75 -2.65
CA TYR A 55 3.59 5.40 -3.33
C TYR A 55 4.78 5.54 -2.39
N THR A 56 5.76 4.66 -2.53
CA THR A 56 7.04 4.76 -1.82
C THR A 56 8.13 4.02 -2.60
N GLU A 57 9.37 4.52 -2.49
CA GLU A 57 10.58 3.88 -3.04
C GLU A 57 11.35 3.13 -1.94
N THR A 58 10.79 3.06 -0.74
CA THR A 58 11.36 2.34 0.42
C THR A 58 10.40 1.25 0.89
N ASN A 59 10.87 0.34 1.74
CA ASN A 59 10.06 -0.72 2.34
C ASN A 59 9.20 -0.25 3.53
N SER A 60 8.79 1.02 3.50
CA SER A 60 7.93 1.64 4.50
C SER A 60 7.10 2.74 3.86
N TRP A 61 5.93 3.01 4.44
CA TRP A 61 5.05 4.08 3.99
C TRP A 61 4.20 4.61 5.15
N THR A 62 3.89 5.91 5.10
CA THR A 62 3.03 6.57 6.07
C THR A 62 1.87 7.22 5.34
N LEU A 63 0.65 6.92 5.80
CA LEU A 63 -0.56 7.64 5.39
C LEU A 63 -0.84 8.74 6.42
N SER A 64 -0.91 9.99 5.95
CA SER A 64 -1.19 11.12 6.83
C SER A 64 -2.59 11.02 7.42
N ALA A 65 -2.80 11.59 8.61
CA ALA A 65 -4.13 11.62 9.23
C ALA A 65 -5.17 12.39 8.40
N ALA A 66 -4.73 13.34 7.55
CA ALA A 66 -5.61 14.12 6.69
C ALA A 66 -6.15 13.31 5.49
N ASP A 67 -5.39 12.30 5.05
CA ASP A 67 -5.73 11.45 3.91
C ASP A 67 -6.38 10.12 4.34
N MET A 68 -6.48 9.89 5.64
CA MET A 68 -7.15 8.72 6.20
C MET A 68 -8.66 8.76 5.90
N PRO A 69 -9.26 7.63 5.51
CA PRO A 69 -10.71 7.50 5.53
C PRO A 69 -11.26 7.80 6.92
N HIS A 70 -12.51 8.27 6.98
CA HIS A 70 -13.19 8.44 8.25
C HIS A 70 -13.39 7.07 8.93
N LEU A 71 -12.96 6.94 10.18
CA LEU A 71 -13.09 5.74 11.00
C LEU A 71 -13.70 6.11 12.35
N GLU A 72 -14.77 5.42 12.74
CA GLU A 72 -15.30 5.42 14.09
C GLU A 72 -14.58 4.39 14.97
N ALA A 73 -14.71 4.51 16.29
CA ALA A 73 -14.13 3.52 17.21
C ALA A 73 -14.76 2.13 16.96
N GLY A 74 -13.91 1.14 16.72
CA GLY A 74 -14.30 -0.22 16.34
C GLY A 74 -14.21 -0.49 14.83
N ASP A 75 -14.13 0.54 13.99
CA ASP A 75 -13.99 0.36 12.54
C ASP A 75 -12.64 -0.24 12.16
N GLU A 76 -12.64 -1.08 11.15
CA GLU A 76 -11.45 -1.64 10.54
C GLU A 76 -11.10 -0.96 9.21
N ILE A 77 -9.81 -0.90 8.91
CA ILE A 77 -9.26 -0.52 7.62
C ILE A 77 -8.24 -1.57 7.18
N ARG A 78 -8.23 -1.90 5.89
CA ARG A 78 -7.31 -2.88 5.30
C ARG A 78 -6.29 -2.21 4.39
N PHE A 79 -5.04 -2.66 4.52
CA PHE A 79 -3.94 -2.25 3.65
C PHE A 79 -3.33 -3.47 2.97
N TYR A 80 -2.95 -3.30 1.70
CA TYR A 80 -2.25 -4.28 0.89
C TYR A 80 -1.07 -3.60 0.23
N ILE A 81 0.07 -4.27 0.12
CA ILE A 81 1.25 -3.70 -0.54
C ILE A 81 1.55 -4.48 -1.80
N GLN A 82 1.77 -3.76 -2.89
CA GLN A 82 2.23 -4.30 -4.17
C GLN A 82 3.63 -3.77 -4.50
N THR A 83 4.49 -4.62 -5.05
CA THR A 83 5.86 -4.26 -5.43
C THR A 83 5.99 -4.07 -6.94
N TYR A 84 6.85 -3.15 -7.34
CA TYR A 84 7.24 -2.90 -8.73
C TYR A 84 8.76 -2.88 -8.91
N ASN A 85 9.22 -3.36 -10.06
CA ASN A 85 10.63 -3.25 -10.48
C ASN A 85 10.91 -1.94 -11.23
N GLU A 86 9.95 -1.01 -11.23
CA GLU A 86 10.04 0.30 -11.88
C GLU A 86 9.74 1.42 -10.89
N VAL A 87 10.15 2.63 -11.25
CA VAL A 87 9.88 3.86 -10.50
C VAL A 87 8.68 4.55 -11.14
N GLY A 88 7.72 4.97 -10.34
CA GLY A 88 6.54 5.68 -10.82
C GLY A 88 6.87 7.08 -11.34
N GLN A 89 6.11 7.55 -12.32
CA GLN A 89 6.26 8.88 -12.91
C GLN A 89 5.03 9.74 -12.64
N GLY A 90 5.23 10.99 -12.24
CA GLY A 90 4.14 11.89 -11.89
C GLY A 90 4.61 13.07 -11.02
N ALA A 91 3.79 14.11 -10.92
CA ALA A 91 4.07 15.29 -10.11
C ALA A 91 3.89 15.02 -8.60
N ASN A 92 3.13 13.99 -8.24
CA ASN A 92 2.88 13.58 -6.86
C ASN A 92 2.80 12.05 -6.75
N ASP A 93 2.73 11.55 -5.51
CA ASP A 93 2.75 10.12 -5.21
C ASP A 93 1.54 9.37 -5.78
N ILE A 94 0.36 10.00 -5.86
CA ILE A 94 -0.82 9.39 -6.47
C ILE A 94 -0.62 9.21 -7.97
N GLU A 95 -0.10 10.22 -8.67
CA GLU A 95 0.21 10.11 -10.10
C GLU A 95 1.28 9.05 -10.36
N LYS A 96 2.32 8.96 -9.53
CA LYS A 96 3.34 7.92 -9.61
C LYS A 96 2.75 6.52 -9.42
N ALA A 97 1.86 6.33 -8.45
CA ALA A 97 1.16 5.07 -8.24
C ALA A 97 0.30 4.71 -9.45
N ARG A 98 -0.51 5.66 -9.96
CA ARG A 98 -1.36 5.44 -11.13
C ARG A 98 -0.58 5.12 -12.40
N TYR A 99 0.57 5.74 -12.61
CA TYR A 99 1.45 5.43 -13.74
C TYR A 99 1.83 3.94 -13.77
N LEU A 100 2.14 3.36 -12.61
CA LEU A 100 2.50 1.95 -12.48
C LEU A 100 1.28 1.02 -12.46
N HIS A 101 0.18 1.43 -11.81
CA HIS A 101 -1.03 0.63 -11.64
C HIS A 101 -1.89 0.55 -12.92
N ASP A 102 -2.12 1.70 -13.58
CA ASP A 102 -2.98 1.80 -14.76
C ASP A 102 -2.19 1.59 -16.07
N GLY A 103 -0.85 1.59 -16.00
CA GLY A 103 0.06 1.47 -17.14
C GLY A 103 0.35 0.02 -17.56
N GLU A 104 1.36 -0.15 -18.40
CA GLU A 104 1.77 -1.47 -18.94
C GLU A 104 2.67 -2.27 -17.98
N PHE A 105 2.81 -1.84 -16.73
CA PHE A 105 3.73 -2.42 -15.77
C PHE A 105 3.12 -3.60 -15.03
N LEU A 106 3.89 -4.68 -14.91
CA LEU A 106 3.46 -5.85 -14.14
C LEU A 106 4.01 -5.78 -12.71
N GLY A 107 3.14 -5.40 -11.78
CA GLY A 107 3.41 -5.48 -10.35
C GLY A 107 3.41 -6.91 -9.82
N SER A 108 3.87 -7.10 -8.59
CA SER A 108 3.71 -8.38 -7.88
C SER A 108 2.22 -8.68 -7.62
N ALA A 109 1.93 -9.89 -7.11
CA ALA A 109 0.69 -10.07 -6.34
C ALA A 109 0.69 -9.14 -5.12
N TRP A 110 -0.50 -8.86 -4.59
CA TRP A 110 -0.65 -8.10 -3.35
C TRP A 110 -0.17 -8.91 -2.14
N SER A 111 0.31 -8.22 -1.11
CA SER A 111 0.62 -8.83 0.18
C SER A 111 -0.63 -9.41 0.85
N ARG A 112 -0.43 -10.17 1.94
CA ARG A 112 -1.53 -10.40 2.90
C ARG A 112 -2.01 -9.06 3.46
N PRO A 113 -3.31 -8.91 3.78
CA PRO A 113 -3.82 -7.67 4.32
C PRO A 113 -3.22 -7.38 5.70
N VAL A 114 -2.88 -6.12 5.94
CA VAL A 114 -2.76 -5.57 7.28
C VAL A 114 -4.13 -5.02 7.65
N VAL A 115 -4.70 -5.51 8.76
CA VAL A 115 -5.98 -5.04 9.28
C VAL A 115 -5.70 -4.20 10.53
N LEU A 116 -6.11 -2.93 10.51
CA LEU A 116 -5.98 -2.03 11.65
C LEU A 116 -7.37 -1.64 12.13
N ILE A 117 -7.56 -1.63 13.45
CA ILE A 117 -8.84 -1.29 14.09
C ILE A 117 -8.66 0.02 14.83
N LYS A 118 -9.57 0.98 14.59
CA LYS A 118 -9.63 2.21 15.36
C LYS A 118 -10.09 1.89 16.78
N LYS A 119 -9.30 2.30 17.76
CA LYS A 119 -9.66 2.19 19.18
C LYS A 119 -10.54 3.35 19.64
#